data_AF-A0A6P0U5A0-F1
#
_entry.id   AF-A0A6P0U5A0-F1
#
_cell.length_a   1.000
_cell.length_b   1.000
_cell.length_c   1.000
_cell.angle_alpha   90.00
_cell.angle_beta   90.00
_cell.angle_gamma   90.00
#
_symmetry.space_group_name_H-M   'P 1'
#
loop_
_entity.id
_entity.type
_entity.pdbx_description
1 polymer ?
#
loop_
_entity_poly.entity_id
_entity_poly.type
_entity_poly.pdbx_seq_one_letter_code
_entity_poly.pdbx_strand_id
1 'polypeptide(L)'
;MNLDFVLKAINHKLLEIDSPPLNNAERLILQGIWNDKTYNLVAQDASYSPGYLTNVVAPELFRRISDVVGQKVTKKNCQAKLEKYFTSKATSKKPIPSQNAAKLSADIRQVISPRFPSGAISLDSPFYIQRSDIEKQIYTEIENPGALVRIKAPQEMGKTSLLLRVMDYANHLDYNIVNLDLQQIDQDIFSNINKFLRWFCANISRQLGIESRLDGYWDEDIGCKISCSLYFQDYLLDSIDLPILLALDEVNQIFEHPEIAKDFFPLLRSWYEDGKRLPVWQKLRLVVVHSTEIYVPLNLKQSPFNVGLPIQLHNFSLEEVVKLAKCYRLNWTDEEEANLLMAMTGGHPALVHLAIYHLSRGDVTLKELLQTAPTSTGIYSSHLQRHQVKLQDEPELAIALSMAIGTTEPILLEPIHAYKLNSMGLVKLDGNKAVLSHQLYRDYFQQTLKLI
;
A
#
# COMPACT_ATOMS: atom_id res chain seq x y z
N MET A 1 30.43 3.82 1.47
CA MET A 1 29.41 3.30 0.52
C MET A 1 28.19 2.82 1.30
N ASN A 2 26.96 3.05 0.81
CA ASN A 2 25.74 2.61 1.51
C ASN A 2 25.72 1.07 1.65
N LEU A 3 25.53 0.56 2.86
CA LEU A 3 25.52 -0.88 3.14
C LEU A 3 24.40 -1.60 2.38
N ASP A 4 23.22 -1.00 2.23
CA ASP A 4 22.11 -1.61 1.48
C ASP A 4 22.46 -1.78 0.00
N PHE A 5 23.23 -0.84 -0.55
CA PHE A 5 23.77 -0.97 -1.90
C PHE A 5 24.74 -2.15 -1.99
N VAL A 6 25.65 -2.29 -1.02
CA VAL A 6 26.62 -3.38 -0.99
C VAL A 6 25.94 -4.75 -0.82
N LEU A 7 24.96 -4.87 0.07
CA LEU A 7 24.19 -6.10 0.28
C LEU A 7 23.40 -6.50 -0.98
N LYS A 8 22.77 -5.54 -1.66
CA LYS A 8 22.08 -5.77 -2.94
C LYS A 8 23.06 -6.18 -4.04
N ALA A 9 24.19 -5.51 -4.14
CA ALA A 9 25.20 -5.79 -5.16
C ALA A 9 25.88 -7.15 -4.97
N ILE A 10 26.15 -7.56 -3.71
CA ILE A 10 26.68 -8.89 -3.40
C ILE A 10 25.64 -9.97 -3.71
N ASN A 11 24.37 -9.78 -3.32
CA ASN A 11 23.31 -10.74 -3.65
C ASN A 11 23.17 -10.95 -5.15
N HIS A 12 23.20 -9.86 -5.93
CA HIS A 12 23.16 -9.95 -7.38
C HIS A 12 24.35 -10.76 -7.94
N LYS A 13 25.56 -10.52 -7.41
CA LYS A 13 26.76 -11.24 -7.86
C LYS A 13 26.82 -12.69 -7.42
N LEU A 14 26.25 -13.03 -6.26
CA LEU A 14 26.12 -14.43 -5.82
C LEU A 14 25.16 -15.20 -6.75
N LEU A 15 24.08 -14.56 -7.20
CA LEU A 15 23.15 -15.16 -8.16
C LEU A 15 23.78 -15.36 -9.56
N GLU A 16 24.68 -14.47 -9.98
CA GLU A 16 25.42 -14.63 -11.26
C GLU A 16 26.35 -15.85 -11.28
N ILE A 17 26.74 -16.38 -10.11
CA ILE A 17 27.62 -17.55 -9.98
C ILE A 17 26.86 -18.78 -9.42
N ASP A 18 25.54 -18.80 -9.56
CA ASP A 18 24.64 -19.84 -9.04
C ASP A 18 24.81 -20.15 -7.54
N SER A 19 25.28 -19.16 -6.76
CA SER A 19 25.35 -19.23 -5.31
C SER A 19 24.04 -18.71 -4.68
N PRO A 20 23.55 -19.31 -3.58
CA PRO A 20 22.36 -18.83 -2.88
C PRO A 20 22.45 -17.33 -2.51
N PRO A 21 21.35 -16.61 -2.28
CA PRO A 21 21.43 -15.27 -1.73
C PRO A 21 21.98 -15.28 -0.29
N LEU A 22 22.46 -14.13 0.18
CA LEU A 22 22.90 -13.95 1.56
C LEU A 22 21.74 -14.22 2.52
N ASN A 23 21.94 -15.16 3.44
CA ASN A 23 20.98 -15.47 4.50
C ASN A 23 21.02 -14.41 5.61
N ASN A 24 20.08 -14.49 6.56
CA ASN A 24 19.95 -13.47 7.61
C ASN A 24 21.21 -13.36 8.49
N ALA A 25 21.86 -14.47 8.85
CA ALA A 25 23.08 -14.46 9.65
C ALA A 25 24.27 -13.84 8.90
N GLU A 26 24.37 -14.08 7.59
CA GLU A 26 25.40 -13.49 6.73
C GLU A 26 25.22 -11.97 6.55
N ARG A 27 23.98 -11.52 6.38
CA ARG A 27 23.64 -10.09 6.32
C ARG A 27 23.98 -9.38 7.63
N LEU A 28 23.67 -10.00 8.77
CA LEU A 28 24.00 -9.48 10.10
C LEU A 28 25.51 -9.37 10.31
N ILE A 29 26.30 -10.33 9.81
CA ILE A 29 27.77 -10.24 9.86
C ILE A 29 28.28 -9.06 9.04
N LEU A 30 27.78 -8.84 7.83
CA LEU A 30 28.16 -7.70 7.00
C LEU A 30 27.73 -6.35 7.61
N GLN A 31 26.53 -6.29 8.22
CA GLN A 31 26.08 -5.15 9.02
C GLN A 31 26.97 -4.90 10.23
N GLY A 32 27.41 -5.96 10.91
CA GLY A 32 28.36 -5.86 12.01
C GLY A 32 29.70 -5.30 11.57
N ILE A 33 30.20 -5.70 10.39
CA ILE A 33 31.46 -5.19 9.83
C ILE A 33 31.35 -3.71 9.47
N TRP A 34 30.22 -3.27 8.90
CA TRP A 34 30.00 -1.86 8.55
C TRP A 34 29.84 -0.93 9.76
N ASN A 35 29.54 -1.50 10.94
CA ASN A 35 29.38 -0.78 12.19
C ASN A 35 30.48 -1.11 13.21
N ASP A 36 31.62 -1.66 12.78
CA ASP A 36 32.78 -2.03 13.62
C ASP A 36 32.46 -2.94 14.82
N LYS A 37 31.42 -3.78 14.74
CA LYS A 37 31.00 -4.70 15.81
C LYS A 37 31.81 -6.01 15.84
N THR A 38 32.00 -6.55 17.05
CA THR A 38 32.57 -7.90 17.24
C THR A 38 31.52 -8.98 16.97
N TYR A 39 31.95 -10.22 16.68
CA TYR A 39 30.99 -11.32 16.49
C TYR A 39 30.16 -11.60 17.74
N ASN A 40 30.72 -11.34 18.93
CA ASN A 40 30.00 -11.47 20.19
C ASN A 40 28.85 -10.46 20.30
N LEU A 41 29.09 -9.20 19.91
CA LEU A 41 28.05 -8.16 19.90
C LEU A 41 26.97 -8.45 18.86
N VAL A 42 27.37 -8.85 17.65
CA VAL A 42 26.41 -9.25 16.59
C VAL A 42 25.58 -10.46 17.00
N ALA A 43 26.19 -11.43 17.69
CA ALA A 43 25.51 -12.62 18.20
C ALA A 43 24.49 -12.27 19.29
N GLN A 44 24.86 -11.37 20.22
CA GLN A 44 24.00 -10.92 21.30
C GLN A 44 22.80 -10.11 20.79
N ASP A 45 23.01 -9.20 19.84
CA ASP A 45 21.96 -8.35 19.25
C ASP A 45 20.93 -9.16 18.45
N ALA A 46 21.30 -10.34 17.95
CA ALA A 46 20.48 -11.16 17.06
C ALA A 46 20.16 -12.56 17.61
N SER A 47 20.37 -12.80 18.91
CA SER A 47 20.09 -14.07 19.60
C SER A 47 20.77 -15.31 18.98
N TYR A 48 21.95 -15.15 18.37
CA TYR A 48 22.76 -16.27 17.88
C TYR A 48 23.86 -16.63 18.89
N SER A 49 24.41 -17.85 18.80
CA SER A 49 25.61 -18.18 19.57
C SER A 49 26.86 -17.57 18.91
N PRO A 50 27.78 -16.94 19.68
CA PRO A 50 28.99 -16.37 19.10
C PRO A 50 29.88 -17.40 18.37
N GLY A 51 29.86 -18.65 18.85
CA GLY A 51 30.56 -19.77 18.22
C GLY A 51 29.98 -20.14 16.85
N TYR A 52 28.65 -20.08 16.68
CA TYR A 52 28.00 -20.34 15.39
C TYR A 52 28.36 -19.27 14.34
N LEU A 53 28.29 -17.98 14.71
CA LEU A 53 28.66 -16.92 13.79
C LEU A 53 30.15 -16.95 13.41
N THR A 54 31.03 -17.25 14.38
CA THR A 54 32.49 -17.21 14.16
C THR A 54 33.00 -18.45 13.40
N ASN A 55 32.49 -19.64 13.72
CA ASN A 55 33.04 -20.90 13.21
C ASN A 55 32.27 -21.47 12.02
N VAL A 56 31.01 -21.06 11.80
CA VAL A 56 30.16 -21.63 10.73
C VAL A 56 29.82 -20.58 9.69
N VAL A 57 29.21 -19.46 10.11
CA VAL A 57 28.66 -18.48 9.17
C VAL A 57 29.75 -17.59 8.55
N ALA A 58 30.65 -17.04 9.35
CA ALA A 58 31.68 -16.11 8.86
C ALA A 58 32.68 -16.74 7.85
N PRO A 59 33.21 -17.96 8.07
CA PRO A 59 34.16 -18.55 7.12
C PRO A 59 33.53 -18.80 5.75
N GLU A 60 32.30 -19.33 5.73
CA GLU A 60 31.58 -19.63 4.49
C GLU A 60 31.18 -18.35 3.74
N LEU A 61 30.72 -17.33 4.47
CA LEU A 61 30.44 -16.01 3.92
C LEU A 61 31.65 -15.41 3.20
N PHE A 62 32.81 -15.38 3.86
CA PHE A 62 34.00 -14.77 3.27
C PHE A 62 34.56 -15.58 2.10
N ARG A 63 34.40 -16.91 2.11
CA ARG A 63 34.73 -17.75 0.95
C ARG A 63 33.91 -17.34 -0.25
N ARG A 64 32.58 -17.28 -0.10
CA ARG A 64 31.65 -16.91 -1.18
C ARG A 64 31.85 -15.48 -1.68
N ILE A 65 32.13 -14.53 -0.80
CA ILE A 65 32.48 -13.16 -1.20
C ILE A 65 33.84 -13.12 -1.91
N SER A 66 34.81 -13.95 -1.50
CA SER A 66 36.10 -14.05 -2.19
C SER A 66 35.92 -14.55 -3.63
N ASP A 67 35.01 -15.51 -3.84
CA ASP A 67 34.66 -16.03 -5.16
C ASP A 67 34.06 -14.94 -6.06
N VAL A 68 33.20 -14.08 -5.50
CA VAL A 68 32.59 -12.94 -6.19
C VAL A 68 33.60 -11.84 -6.55
N VAL A 69 34.48 -11.50 -5.61
CA VAL A 69 35.45 -10.40 -5.78
C VAL A 69 36.70 -10.87 -6.54
N GLY A 70 36.92 -12.19 -6.65
CA GLY A 70 38.11 -12.79 -7.26
C GLY A 70 39.37 -12.62 -6.43
N GLN A 71 39.25 -12.27 -5.14
CA GLN A 71 40.38 -12.05 -4.23
C GLN A 71 40.01 -12.48 -2.81
N LYS A 72 40.99 -12.96 -2.03
CA LYS A 72 40.77 -13.39 -0.64
C LYS A 72 40.21 -12.27 0.24
N VAL A 73 38.99 -12.44 0.75
CA VAL A 73 38.30 -11.56 1.68
C VAL A 73 38.34 -12.15 3.10
N THR A 74 38.49 -11.29 4.09
CA THR A 74 38.52 -11.59 5.53
C THR A 74 37.79 -10.47 6.27
N LYS A 75 37.43 -10.68 7.55
CA LYS A 75 36.76 -9.64 8.36
C LYS A 75 37.44 -8.27 8.27
N LYS A 76 38.77 -8.21 8.40
CA LYS A 76 39.54 -6.96 8.45
C LYS A 76 39.62 -6.20 7.13
N ASN A 77 39.39 -6.86 5.99
CA ASN A 77 39.53 -6.24 4.67
C ASN A 77 38.24 -6.27 3.83
N CYS A 78 37.14 -6.78 4.39
CA CYS A 78 35.88 -6.99 3.69
C CYS A 78 35.30 -5.67 3.16
N GLN A 79 35.16 -4.66 4.01
CA GLN A 79 34.62 -3.35 3.64
C GLN A 79 35.45 -2.69 2.53
N ALA A 80 36.76 -2.54 2.76
CA ALA A 80 37.66 -1.88 1.80
C ALA A 80 37.71 -2.60 0.44
N LYS A 81 37.67 -3.94 0.41
CA LYS A 81 37.70 -4.70 -0.85
C LYS A 81 36.40 -4.62 -1.62
N LEU A 82 35.26 -4.65 -0.93
CA LEU A 82 33.95 -4.51 -1.55
C LEU A 82 33.75 -3.10 -2.12
N GLU A 83 34.11 -2.07 -1.36
CA GLU A 83 34.04 -0.69 -1.84
C GLU A 83 34.92 -0.47 -3.07
N LYS A 84 36.16 -1.01 -3.07
CA LYS A 84 37.05 -0.93 -4.22
C LYS A 84 36.48 -1.66 -5.45
N TYR A 85 35.98 -2.87 -5.27
CA TYR A 85 35.42 -3.68 -6.37
C TYR A 85 34.23 -2.99 -7.05
N PHE A 86 33.31 -2.41 -6.26
CA PHE A 86 32.14 -1.73 -6.80
C PHE A 86 32.43 -0.33 -7.34
N THR A 87 33.45 0.37 -6.80
CA THR A 87 33.87 1.68 -7.31
C THR A 87 34.67 1.57 -8.61
N SER A 88 35.53 0.55 -8.75
CA SER A 88 36.32 0.34 -9.97
C SER A 88 35.49 -0.09 -11.18
N LYS A 89 34.31 -0.72 -10.96
CA LYS A 89 33.37 -1.06 -12.04
C LYS A 89 32.45 0.11 -12.44
N ALA A 90 32.36 1.17 -11.62
CA ALA A 90 31.58 2.37 -11.93
C ALA A 90 32.32 3.37 -12.85
N THR A 91 33.65 3.24 -13.01
CA THR A 91 34.50 4.24 -13.68
C THR A 91 34.94 3.90 -15.11
N SER A 92 34.46 2.80 -15.72
CA SER A 92 34.69 2.51 -17.14
C SER A 92 33.48 2.85 -18.02
N LYS A 93 33.24 4.15 -18.26
CA LYS A 93 32.42 4.63 -19.40
C LYS A 93 33.15 5.79 -20.08
N LYS A 94 33.69 5.54 -21.29
CA LYS A 94 34.02 6.59 -22.27
C LYS A 94 32.78 6.89 -23.14
N PRO A 95 32.64 8.12 -23.67
CA PRO A 95 31.38 8.61 -24.23
C PRO A 95 31.15 8.12 -25.68
N ILE A 96 29.93 7.71 -25.99
CA ILE A 96 29.44 7.38 -27.35
C ILE A 96 28.15 8.17 -27.60
N PRO A 97 27.89 8.70 -28.83
CA PRO A 97 26.89 9.72 -29.07
C PRO A 97 25.44 9.28 -28.79
N SER A 98 24.67 10.30 -28.43
CA SER A 98 23.25 10.35 -28.05
C SER A 98 22.28 9.83 -29.11
N GLN A 99 22.29 8.53 -29.40
CA GLN A 99 21.20 7.86 -30.14
C GLN A 99 20.80 6.48 -29.57
N ASN A 100 21.57 5.90 -28.63
CA ASN A 100 21.30 4.56 -28.08
C ASN A 100 20.70 4.53 -26.66
N ALA A 101 20.47 5.69 -26.01
CA ALA A 101 19.87 5.74 -24.66
C ALA A 101 18.40 5.25 -24.64
N ALA A 102 17.67 5.40 -25.76
CA ALA A 102 16.31 4.89 -25.91
C ALA A 102 16.25 3.37 -26.12
N LYS A 103 17.35 2.74 -26.58
CA LYS A 103 17.46 1.28 -26.72
C LYS A 103 17.90 0.60 -25.42
N LEU A 104 18.86 1.17 -24.69
CA LEU A 104 19.33 0.59 -23.42
C LEU A 104 18.27 0.64 -22.30
N SER A 105 17.38 1.64 -22.29
CA SER A 105 16.24 1.70 -21.36
C SER A 105 15.11 0.73 -21.71
N ALA A 106 15.06 0.27 -22.97
CA ALA A 106 14.17 -0.81 -23.39
C ALA A 106 14.73 -2.19 -23.01
N ASP A 107 16.05 -2.37 -23.00
CA ASP A 107 16.68 -3.67 -22.71
C ASP A 107 16.77 -4.00 -21.20
N ILE A 108 16.82 -3.03 -20.29
CA ILE A 108 16.74 -3.30 -18.82
C ILE A 108 15.32 -3.68 -18.38
N ARG A 109 14.30 -3.44 -19.22
CA ARG A 109 12.95 -4.01 -19.00
C ARG A 109 12.91 -5.52 -19.27
N GLN A 110 14.02 -6.14 -19.68
CA GLN A 110 14.14 -7.58 -19.84
C GLN A 110 14.40 -8.29 -18.51
N VAL A 111 13.41 -9.10 -18.11
CA VAL A 111 13.43 -10.15 -17.06
C VAL A 111 13.23 -9.66 -15.62
N ILE A 112 12.18 -8.87 -15.36
CA ILE A 112 11.53 -8.94 -14.05
C ILE A 112 10.32 -9.86 -14.22
N SER A 113 10.45 -11.10 -13.77
CA SER A 113 9.26 -11.95 -13.58
C SER A 113 8.30 -11.22 -12.65
N PRO A 114 7.03 -11.06 -13.04
CA PRO A 114 6.07 -10.35 -12.19
C PRO A 114 5.99 -11.04 -10.83
N ARG A 115 5.99 -10.26 -9.74
CA ARG A 115 5.65 -10.78 -8.42
C ARG A 115 4.16 -11.09 -8.38
N PHE A 116 3.76 -11.97 -7.47
CA PHE A 116 2.35 -12.22 -7.22
C PHE A 116 1.65 -10.89 -6.87
N PRO A 117 0.51 -10.56 -7.50
CA PRO A 117 -0.14 -9.26 -7.35
C PRO A 117 -0.94 -9.20 -6.05
N SER A 118 -0.23 -9.09 -4.94
CA SER A 118 -0.79 -8.93 -3.60
C SER A 118 -0.32 -7.62 -2.97
N GLY A 119 -1.24 -6.91 -2.31
CA GLY A 119 -0.94 -5.68 -1.59
C GLY A 119 -0.64 -4.50 -2.50
N ALA A 120 0.05 -3.50 -1.94
CA ALA A 120 0.35 -2.26 -2.64
C ALA A 120 1.44 -2.45 -3.71
N ILE A 121 1.27 -1.78 -4.84
CA ILE A 121 2.21 -1.79 -5.95
C ILE A 121 3.30 -0.75 -5.69
N SER A 122 4.57 -1.18 -5.68
CA SER A 122 5.73 -0.31 -5.45
C SER A 122 5.85 0.81 -6.47
N LEU A 123 6.59 1.87 -6.11
CA LEU A 123 6.77 3.07 -6.94
C LEU A 123 7.46 2.77 -8.28
N ASP A 124 8.43 1.87 -8.25
CA ASP A 124 9.25 1.45 -9.39
C ASP A 124 8.61 0.34 -10.24
N SER A 125 7.45 -0.17 -9.84
CA SER A 125 6.80 -1.29 -10.54
C SER A 125 6.21 -0.85 -11.88
N PRO A 126 6.54 -1.53 -12.99
CA PRO A 126 5.95 -1.26 -14.30
C PRO A 126 4.49 -1.70 -14.40
N PHE A 127 3.98 -2.40 -13.38
CA PHE A 127 2.62 -2.94 -13.35
C PHE A 127 1.61 -1.93 -12.79
N TYR A 128 2.03 -0.78 -12.27
CA TYR A 128 1.08 0.25 -11.89
C TYR A 128 0.51 0.97 -13.12
N ILE A 129 -0.82 0.96 -13.24
CA ILE A 129 -1.52 1.78 -14.22
C ILE A 129 -1.77 3.16 -13.63
N GLN A 130 -1.11 4.15 -14.24
CA GLN A 130 -1.21 5.54 -13.83
C GLN A 130 -2.63 6.07 -14.00
N ARG A 131 -3.14 6.72 -12.95
CA ARG A 131 -4.48 7.33 -12.92
C ARG A 131 -4.34 8.85 -13.01
N SER A 132 -3.86 9.32 -14.15
CA SER A 132 -3.32 10.68 -14.33
C SER A 132 -4.24 11.80 -13.85
N ASP A 133 -5.54 11.71 -14.09
CA ASP A 133 -6.48 12.78 -13.72
C ASP A 133 -6.63 12.93 -12.20
N ILE A 134 -6.82 11.81 -11.48
CA ILE A 134 -6.97 11.86 -10.01
C ILE A 134 -5.64 12.12 -9.33
N GLU A 135 -4.53 11.60 -9.84
CA GLU A 135 -3.19 11.85 -9.29
C GLU A 135 -2.88 13.35 -9.38
N LYS A 136 -3.13 13.96 -10.54
CA LYS A 136 -2.93 15.40 -10.74
C LYS A 136 -3.78 16.23 -9.77
N GLN A 137 -5.06 15.87 -9.58
CA GLN A 137 -5.93 16.56 -8.62
C GLN A 137 -5.37 16.47 -7.19
N ILE A 138 -4.91 15.28 -6.77
CA ILE A 138 -4.32 15.11 -5.43
C ILE A 138 -3.05 15.93 -5.28
N TYR A 139 -2.15 15.86 -6.27
CA TYR A 139 -0.88 16.58 -6.24
C TYR A 139 -1.09 18.09 -6.13
N THR A 140 -1.99 18.65 -6.92
CA THR A 140 -2.36 20.07 -6.82
C THR A 140 -2.98 20.40 -5.47
N GLU A 141 -3.81 19.51 -4.91
CA GLU A 141 -4.45 19.77 -3.63
C GLU A 141 -3.46 19.76 -2.47
N ILE A 142 -2.53 18.80 -2.42
CA ILE A 142 -1.57 18.71 -1.30
C ILE A 142 -0.54 19.84 -1.29
N GLU A 143 -0.37 20.59 -2.38
CA GLU A 143 0.44 21.81 -2.37
C GLU A 143 -0.24 22.94 -1.56
N ASN A 144 -1.58 22.93 -1.47
CA ASN A 144 -2.34 23.98 -0.78
C ASN A 144 -2.14 23.93 0.75
N PRO A 145 -1.94 25.07 1.42
CA PRO A 145 -1.89 25.17 2.88
C PRO A 145 -3.09 24.51 3.57
N GLY A 146 -2.84 23.64 4.56
CA GLY A 146 -3.90 22.99 5.34
C GLY A 146 -4.74 21.97 4.55
N ALA A 147 -4.25 21.44 3.43
CA ALA A 147 -5.04 20.56 2.55
C ALA A 147 -5.58 19.30 3.24
N LEU A 148 -6.72 18.81 2.73
CA LEU A 148 -7.32 17.53 3.11
C LEU A 148 -7.77 16.78 1.87
N VAL A 149 -7.17 15.61 1.64
CA VAL A 149 -7.52 14.68 0.56
C VAL A 149 -8.14 13.43 1.17
N ARG A 150 -9.25 12.96 0.60
CA ARG A 150 -9.93 11.75 1.05
C ARG A 150 -10.01 10.73 -0.07
N ILE A 151 -9.26 9.65 0.05
CA ILE A 151 -9.25 8.57 -0.92
C ILE A 151 -10.22 7.47 -0.45
N LYS A 152 -11.23 7.17 -1.26
CA LYS A 152 -12.25 6.17 -0.94
C LYS A 152 -12.49 5.21 -2.10
N ALA A 153 -12.65 3.93 -1.77
CA ALA A 153 -13.07 2.87 -2.69
C ALA A 153 -13.29 1.57 -1.89
N PRO A 154 -13.96 0.56 -2.46
CA PRO A 154 -13.94 -0.80 -1.92
C PRO A 154 -12.52 -1.32 -1.69
N GLN A 155 -12.38 -2.41 -0.94
CA GLN A 155 -11.07 -3.05 -0.79
C GLN A 155 -10.51 -3.46 -2.15
N GLU A 156 -9.18 -3.61 -2.26
CA GLU A 156 -8.52 -4.15 -3.46
C GLU A 156 -8.61 -3.28 -4.75
N MET A 157 -9.01 -2.01 -4.61
CA MET A 157 -9.08 -1.03 -5.71
C MET A 157 -7.77 -0.26 -5.96
N GLY A 158 -6.72 -0.50 -5.17
CA GLY A 158 -5.41 0.15 -5.31
C GLY A 158 -5.23 1.45 -4.52
N LYS A 159 -6.00 1.65 -3.43
CA LYS A 159 -5.92 2.82 -2.55
C LYS A 159 -4.52 3.04 -1.97
N THR A 160 -3.93 2.02 -1.33
CA THR A 160 -2.58 2.09 -0.76
C THR A 160 -1.52 2.30 -1.84
N SER A 161 -1.69 1.70 -3.04
CA SER A 161 -0.79 1.96 -4.18
C SER A 161 -0.81 3.44 -4.58
N LEU A 162 -1.98 4.08 -4.61
CA LEU A 162 -2.10 5.51 -4.86
C LEU A 162 -1.47 6.32 -3.73
N LEU A 163 -1.72 5.96 -2.47
CA LEU A 163 -1.14 6.65 -1.30
C LEU A 163 0.40 6.66 -1.34
N LEU A 164 1.04 5.55 -1.70
CA LEU A 164 2.50 5.49 -1.87
C LEU A 164 3.02 6.56 -2.83
N ARG A 165 2.30 6.82 -3.93
CA ARG A 165 2.67 7.82 -4.95
C ARG A 165 2.43 9.24 -4.48
N VAL A 166 1.37 9.47 -3.71
CA VAL A 166 1.11 10.76 -3.06
C VAL A 166 2.23 11.09 -2.07
N MET A 167 2.65 10.11 -1.26
CA MET A 167 3.78 10.28 -0.34
C MET A 167 5.11 10.49 -1.08
N ASP A 168 5.35 9.75 -2.16
CA ASP A 168 6.54 9.95 -3.01
C ASP A 168 6.56 11.36 -3.60
N TYR A 169 5.44 11.83 -4.16
CA TYR A 169 5.33 13.20 -4.67
C TYR A 169 5.57 14.25 -3.58
N ALA A 170 5.00 14.08 -2.39
CA ALA A 170 5.22 14.99 -1.27
C ALA A 170 6.67 14.97 -0.77
N ASN A 171 7.37 13.84 -0.81
CA ASN A 171 8.82 13.78 -0.56
C ASN A 171 9.60 14.63 -1.58
N HIS A 172 9.19 14.66 -2.85
CA HIS A 172 9.81 15.54 -3.86
C HIS A 172 9.55 17.03 -3.63
N LEU A 173 8.55 17.37 -2.80
CA LEU A 173 8.27 18.73 -2.32
C LEU A 173 8.97 19.05 -0.99
N ASP A 174 9.86 18.17 -0.53
CA ASP A 174 10.56 18.26 0.76
C ASP A 174 9.63 18.24 1.99
N TYR A 175 8.44 17.64 1.88
CA TYR A 175 7.54 17.50 3.02
C TYR A 175 8.01 16.41 3.98
N ASN A 176 7.76 16.60 5.28
CA ASN A 176 7.90 15.53 6.26
C ASN A 176 6.74 14.55 6.10
N ILE A 177 7.04 13.29 5.81
CA ILE A 177 6.02 12.28 5.60
C ILE A 177 5.80 11.49 6.87
N VAL A 178 4.54 11.39 7.28
CA VAL A 178 4.10 10.53 8.37
C VAL A 178 3.01 9.63 7.84
N ASN A 179 3.22 8.32 7.90
CA ASN A 179 2.25 7.32 7.45
C ASN A 179 1.82 6.43 8.61
N LEU A 180 0.54 6.47 8.94
CA LEU A 180 -0.07 5.63 9.96
C LEU A 180 -1.01 4.64 9.28
N ASP A 181 -0.60 3.38 9.24
CA ASP A 181 -1.44 2.25 8.86
C ASP A 181 -2.19 1.75 10.09
N LEU A 182 -3.50 2.02 10.13
CA LEU A 182 -4.33 1.73 11.28
C LEU A 182 -4.64 0.23 11.44
N GLN A 183 -4.31 -0.60 10.44
CA GLN A 183 -4.41 -2.06 10.53
C GLN A 183 -3.33 -2.67 11.45
N GLN A 184 -2.22 -1.97 11.66
CA GLN A 184 -1.09 -2.45 12.47
C GLN A 184 -1.23 -2.12 13.97
N ILE A 185 -2.37 -1.56 14.38
CA ILE A 185 -2.60 -1.09 15.73
C ILE A 185 -3.17 -2.22 16.58
N ASP A 186 -2.62 -2.38 17.78
CA ASP A 186 -3.16 -3.31 18.76
C ASP A 186 -4.57 -2.89 19.20
N GLN A 187 -5.48 -3.86 19.29
CA GLN A 187 -6.89 -3.63 19.61
C GLN A 187 -7.11 -2.90 20.95
N ASP A 188 -6.19 -3.07 21.91
CA ASP A 188 -6.25 -2.41 23.20
C ASP A 188 -6.02 -0.89 23.12
N ILE A 189 -5.41 -0.38 22.04
CA ILE A 189 -5.27 1.06 21.79
C ILE A 189 -6.63 1.66 21.40
N PHE A 190 -7.47 0.90 20.71
CA PHE A 190 -8.83 1.32 20.35
C PHE A 190 -9.84 1.23 21.50
N SER A 191 -9.42 0.82 22.70
CA SER A 191 -10.31 0.74 23.86
C SER A 191 -10.72 2.09 24.45
N ASN A 192 -9.92 3.14 24.22
CA ASN A 192 -10.12 4.45 24.84
C ASN A 192 -9.55 5.57 23.97
N ILE A 193 -10.33 6.64 23.75
CA ILE A 193 -9.92 7.80 22.95
C ILE A 193 -8.63 8.44 23.46
N ASN A 194 -8.44 8.54 24.78
CA ASN A 194 -7.24 9.09 25.38
C ASN A 194 -5.99 8.26 25.00
N LYS A 195 -6.10 6.94 25.11
CA LYS A 195 -5.02 6.02 24.76
C LYS A 195 -4.71 6.07 23.26
N PHE A 196 -5.75 6.12 22.43
CA PHE A 196 -5.62 6.28 20.99
C PHE A 196 -4.92 7.59 20.61
N LEU A 197 -5.32 8.73 21.17
CA LEU A 197 -4.73 10.03 20.86
C LEU A 197 -3.27 10.15 21.36
N ARG A 198 -2.94 9.57 22.52
CA ARG A 198 -1.55 9.50 23.00
C ARG A 198 -0.70 8.62 22.08
N TRP A 199 -1.19 7.44 21.70
CA TRP A 199 -0.52 6.59 20.71
C TRP A 199 -0.32 7.31 19.37
N PHE A 200 -1.34 8.02 18.90
CA PHE A 200 -1.32 8.76 17.65
C PHE A 200 -0.22 9.82 17.67
N CYS A 201 -0.20 10.67 18.69
CA CYS A 201 0.81 11.72 18.83
C CYS A 201 2.23 11.14 19.01
N ALA A 202 2.39 10.07 19.80
CA ALA A 202 3.68 9.42 20.01
C ALA A 202 4.26 8.86 18.69
N ASN A 203 3.43 8.21 17.88
CA ASN A 203 3.88 7.65 16.60
C ASN A 203 4.27 8.72 15.60
N ILE A 204 3.51 9.81 15.55
CA ILE A 204 3.82 10.94 14.67
C ILE A 204 5.15 11.57 15.09
N SER A 205 5.33 11.84 16.39
CA SER A 205 6.59 12.37 16.92
C SER A 205 7.77 11.48 16.53
N ARG A 206 7.63 10.17 16.72
CA ARG A 206 8.66 9.17 16.38
C ARG A 206 9.01 9.17 14.89
N GLN A 207 8.02 9.22 13.99
CA GLN A 207 8.28 9.24 12.54
C GLN A 207 8.93 10.55 12.08
N LEU A 208 8.62 11.66 12.76
CA LEU A 208 9.25 12.96 12.52
C LEU A 208 10.65 13.08 13.15
N GLY A 209 11.10 12.08 13.92
CA GLY A 209 12.36 12.15 14.66
C GLY A 209 12.34 13.14 15.83
N ILE A 210 11.15 13.49 16.33
CA ILE A 210 10.93 14.41 17.45
C ILE A 210 10.72 13.62 18.73
N GLU A 211 11.36 14.03 19.82
CA GLU A 211 11.17 13.46 21.15
C GLU A 211 9.70 13.52 21.57
N SER A 212 9.14 12.43 22.10
CA SER A 212 7.74 12.46 22.55
C SER A 212 7.63 13.14 23.91
N ARG A 213 6.97 14.30 23.98
CA ARG A 213 6.79 15.10 25.21
C ARG A 213 5.34 15.13 25.71
N LEU A 214 4.61 14.04 25.48
CA LEU A 214 3.16 14.01 25.73
C LEU A 214 2.79 14.40 27.16
N ASP A 215 3.50 13.92 28.17
CA ASP A 215 3.18 14.21 29.57
C ASP A 215 3.20 15.70 29.92
N GLY A 216 3.95 16.52 29.18
CA GLY A 216 3.97 17.97 29.38
C GLY A 216 2.80 18.72 28.74
N TYR A 217 2.08 18.09 27.81
CA TYR A 217 0.95 18.68 27.07
C TYR A 217 -0.37 17.98 27.37
N TRP A 218 -0.35 16.91 28.17
CA TRP A 218 -1.53 16.10 28.46
C TRP A 218 -2.13 16.48 29.80
N ASP A 219 -3.23 17.22 29.74
CA ASP A 219 -3.95 17.70 30.90
C ASP A 219 -5.37 17.10 30.91
N GLU A 220 -5.70 16.43 32.01
CA GLU A 220 -6.98 15.75 32.22
C GLU A 220 -8.13 16.76 32.36
N ASP A 221 -7.89 17.96 32.88
CA ASP A 221 -8.91 18.98 33.15
C ASP A 221 -9.43 19.63 31.87
N ILE A 222 -8.56 19.83 30.86
CA ILE A 222 -8.95 20.36 29.54
C ILE A 222 -9.41 19.25 28.57
N GLY A 223 -9.08 18.00 28.89
CA GLY A 223 -9.44 16.82 28.13
C GLY A 223 -8.48 16.48 26.98
N CYS A 224 -8.48 15.19 26.62
CA CYS A 224 -7.53 14.60 25.68
C CYS A 224 -7.58 15.18 24.24
N LYS A 225 -8.75 15.62 23.76
CA LYS A 225 -8.87 16.24 22.42
C LYS A 225 -8.16 17.58 22.33
N ILE A 226 -8.32 18.43 23.35
CA ILE A 226 -7.65 19.73 23.42
C ILE A 226 -6.15 19.51 23.63
N SER A 227 -5.78 18.61 24.55
CA SER A 227 -4.37 18.21 24.76
C SER A 227 -3.69 17.76 23.45
N CYS A 228 -4.37 16.93 22.66
CA CYS A 228 -3.89 16.49 21.35
C CYS A 228 -3.68 17.66 20.38
N SER A 229 -4.67 18.57 20.26
CA SER A 229 -4.53 19.76 19.40
C SER A 229 -3.38 20.67 19.84
N LEU A 230 -3.21 20.92 21.14
CA LEU A 230 -2.12 21.74 21.67
C LEU A 230 -0.76 21.10 21.42
N TYR A 231 -0.65 19.77 21.60
CA TYR A 231 0.57 19.04 21.26
C TYR A 231 0.93 19.17 19.79
N PHE A 232 -0.05 19.08 18.89
CA PHE A 232 0.21 19.31 17.47
C PHE A 232 0.63 20.75 17.19
N GLN A 233 -0.12 21.72 17.71
CA GLN A 233 0.07 23.12 17.38
C GLN A 233 1.35 23.69 17.98
N ASP A 234 1.52 23.55 19.29
CA ASP A 234 2.51 24.27 20.08
C ASP A 234 3.81 23.45 20.26
N TYR A 235 3.83 22.20 19.77
CA TYR A 235 5.03 21.37 19.79
C TYR A 235 5.38 20.84 18.41
N LEU A 236 4.57 19.97 17.81
CA LEU A 236 4.95 19.30 16.56
C LEU A 236 5.09 20.27 15.38
N LEU A 237 4.07 21.08 15.12
CA LEU A 237 4.04 22.00 13.98
C LEU A 237 4.88 23.25 14.22
N ASP A 238 5.10 23.63 15.48
CA ASP A 238 6.01 24.73 15.84
C ASP A 238 7.48 24.32 15.71
N SER A 239 7.81 23.06 16.02
CA SER A 239 9.20 22.54 15.95
C SER A 239 9.72 22.25 14.55
N ILE A 240 8.90 22.42 13.49
CA ILE A 240 9.24 22.03 12.12
C ILE A 240 8.99 23.19 11.16
N ASP A 241 9.96 23.47 10.29
CA ASP A 241 9.83 24.51 9.27
C ASP A 241 9.09 24.04 8.01
N LEU A 242 9.29 22.77 7.63
CA LEU A 242 8.72 22.16 6.42
C LEU A 242 7.33 21.56 6.70
N PRO A 243 6.40 21.59 5.72
CA PRO A 243 5.08 20.98 5.89
C PRO A 243 5.14 19.49 6.23
N ILE A 244 4.08 18.99 6.89
CA ILE A 244 3.89 17.57 7.20
C ILE A 244 2.78 17.02 6.32
N LEU A 245 3.04 15.95 5.58
CA LEU A 245 2.00 15.09 5.01
C LEU A 245 1.69 13.96 6.00
N LEU A 246 0.55 14.06 6.67
CA LEU A 246 0.02 13.02 7.52
C LEU A 246 -0.96 12.14 6.74
N ALA A 247 -0.47 10.98 6.35
CA ALA A 247 -1.22 9.91 5.71
C ALA A 247 -1.82 8.96 6.76
N LEU A 248 -3.14 8.80 6.74
CA LEU A 248 -3.88 7.84 7.56
C LEU A 248 -4.46 6.77 6.63
N ASP A 249 -3.85 5.58 6.63
CA ASP A 249 -4.32 4.43 5.86
C ASP A 249 -5.25 3.53 6.67
N GLU A 250 -6.16 2.83 5.99
CA GLU A 250 -7.15 1.93 6.59
C GLU A 250 -7.96 2.55 7.76
N VAL A 251 -8.40 3.81 7.61
CA VAL A 251 -9.22 4.54 8.60
C VAL A 251 -10.55 3.85 8.90
N ASN A 252 -10.96 2.91 8.06
CA ASN A 252 -12.06 2.01 8.36
C ASN A 252 -11.88 1.17 9.64
N GLN A 253 -10.66 0.96 10.14
CA GLN A 253 -10.48 0.32 11.45
C GLN A 253 -11.12 1.15 12.58
N ILE A 254 -11.07 2.48 12.50
CA ILE A 254 -11.68 3.37 13.51
C ILE A 254 -13.22 3.28 13.47
N PHE A 255 -13.81 2.97 12.32
CA PHE A 255 -15.25 2.82 12.18
C PHE A 255 -15.82 1.67 13.04
N GLU A 256 -15.02 0.64 13.30
CA GLU A 256 -15.39 -0.47 14.19
C GLU A 256 -15.43 -0.05 15.68
N HIS A 257 -14.95 1.16 16.00
CA HIS A 257 -14.91 1.74 17.34
C HIS A 257 -15.67 3.09 17.39
N PRO A 258 -17.01 3.08 17.49
CA PRO A 258 -17.84 4.29 17.39
C PRO A 258 -17.45 5.41 18.37
N GLU A 259 -17.03 5.07 19.59
CA GLU A 259 -16.62 6.05 20.60
C GLU A 259 -15.35 6.81 20.18
N ILE A 260 -14.38 6.13 19.56
CA ILE A 260 -13.20 6.80 18.99
C ILE A 260 -13.59 7.61 17.75
N ALA A 261 -14.39 7.02 16.86
CA ALA A 261 -14.81 7.67 15.62
C ALA A 261 -15.53 9.00 15.87
N LYS A 262 -16.45 9.04 16.85
CA LYS A 262 -17.21 10.26 17.22
C LYS A 262 -16.32 11.40 17.69
N ASP A 263 -15.15 11.12 18.24
CA ASP A 263 -14.26 12.13 18.82
C ASP A 263 -13.08 12.47 17.91
N PHE A 264 -12.47 11.48 17.27
CA PHE A 264 -11.28 11.65 16.43
C PHE A 264 -11.59 12.31 15.09
N PHE A 265 -12.71 11.97 14.45
CA PHE A 265 -13.04 12.55 13.15
C PHE A 265 -13.34 14.06 13.24
N PRO A 266 -14.14 14.55 14.19
CA PRO A 266 -14.30 16.00 14.37
C PRO A 266 -12.99 16.73 14.67
N LEU A 267 -12.04 16.07 15.32
CA LEU A 267 -10.71 16.63 15.58
C LEU A 267 -9.95 16.88 14.26
N LEU A 268 -9.86 15.87 13.37
CA LEU A 268 -9.24 16.04 12.04
C LEU A 268 -9.91 17.15 11.22
N ARG A 269 -11.25 17.25 11.31
CA ARG A 269 -11.99 18.33 10.66
C ARG A 269 -11.64 19.70 11.25
N SER A 270 -11.52 19.82 12.56
CA SER A 270 -11.12 21.08 13.21
C SER A 270 -9.76 21.53 12.70
N TRP A 271 -8.78 20.64 12.66
CA TRP A 271 -7.43 20.96 12.16
C TRP A 271 -7.42 21.43 10.71
N TYR A 272 -8.23 20.80 9.85
CA TYR A 272 -8.42 21.25 8.47
C TYR A 272 -9.04 22.67 8.39
N GLU A 273 -10.08 22.96 9.18
CA GLU A 273 -10.69 24.29 9.22
C GLU A 273 -9.77 25.35 9.84
N ASP A 274 -8.95 24.97 10.81
CA ASP A 274 -7.93 25.84 11.42
C ASP A 274 -6.81 26.15 10.45
N GLY A 275 -6.45 25.22 9.56
CA GLY A 275 -5.50 25.46 8.46
C GLY A 275 -5.91 26.60 7.52
N LYS A 276 -7.20 26.94 7.44
CA LYS A 276 -7.67 28.09 6.64
C LYS A 276 -7.39 29.44 7.30
N ARG A 277 -7.12 29.46 8.60
CA ARG A 277 -7.05 30.69 9.43
C ARG A 277 -5.72 30.86 10.15
N LEU A 278 -5.11 29.77 10.60
CA LEU A 278 -3.95 29.75 11.48
C LEU A 278 -2.71 29.27 10.70
N PRO A 279 -1.65 30.10 10.57
CA PRO A 279 -0.43 29.74 9.83
C PRO A 279 0.29 28.49 10.34
N VAL A 280 0.18 28.15 11.62
CA VAL A 280 0.77 26.92 12.17
C VAL A 280 0.10 25.67 11.60
N TRP A 281 -1.24 25.67 11.50
CA TRP A 281 -2.02 24.56 10.92
C TRP A 281 -1.91 24.49 9.39
N GLN A 282 -1.52 25.58 8.74
CA GLN A 282 -1.17 25.58 7.32
C GLN A 282 0.02 24.70 6.99
N LYS A 283 0.82 24.24 7.97
CA LYS A 283 1.90 23.26 7.76
C LYS A 283 1.39 21.82 7.64
N LEU A 284 0.17 21.53 8.09
CA LEU A 284 -0.38 20.17 8.03
C LEU A 284 -1.06 19.91 6.68
N ARG A 285 -0.80 18.75 6.08
CA ARG A 285 -1.51 18.18 4.93
C ARG A 285 -2.07 16.83 5.35
N LEU A 286 -3.37 16.64 5.20
CA LEU A 286 -4.05 15.42 5.60
C LEU A 286 -4.40 14.57 4.37
N VAL A 287 -4.02 13.29 4.38
CA VAL A 287 -4.51 12.30 3.41
C VAL A 287 -5.18 11.17 4.17
N VAL A 288 -6.48 11.01 3.99
CA VAL A 288 -7.31 10.04 4.72
C VAL A 288 -7.80 8.98 3.74
N VAL A 289 -7.37 7.73 3.94
CA VAL A 289 -7.75 6.60 3.09
C VAL A 289 -8.71 5.69 3.85
N HIS A 290 -9.85 5.39 3.26
CA HIS A 290 -10.82 4.47 3.86
C HIS A 290 -11.49 3.57 2.84
N SER A 291 -11.80 2.35 3.28
CA SER A 291 -12.64 1.41 2.54
C SER A 291 -14.13 1.77 2.70
N THR A 292 -14.90 1.70 1.62
CA THR A 292 -16.33 2.03 1.63
C THR A 292 -17.22 0.94 2.24
N GLU A 293 -16.68 -0.27 2.43
CA GLU A 293 -17.45 -1.46 2.84
C GLU A 293 -18.02 -1.37 4.27
N ILE A 294 -17.39 -0.57 5.15
CA ILE A 294 -17.84 -0.41 6.53
C ILE A 294 -18.73 0.83 6.61
N TYR A 295 -20.05 0.60 6.69
CA TYR A 295 -21.01 1.68 6.90
C TYR A 295 -21.10 2.03 8.38
N VAL A 296 -20.67 3.24 8.75
CA VAL A 296 -20.98 3.81 10.06
C VAL A 296 -21.83 5.04 9.87
N PRO A 297 -23.00 5.13 10.52
CA PRO A 297 -23.79 6.35 10.56
C PRO A 297 -23.05 7.40 11.40
N LEU A 298 -22.08 8.07 10.78
CA LEU A 298 -21.41 9.22 11.37
C LEU A 298 -22.31 10.44 11.26
N ASN A 299 -22.30 11.30 12.28
CA ASN A 299 -23.00 12.57 12.21
C ASN A 299 -22.39 13.41 11.07
N LEU A 300 -23.14 13.54 9.97
CA LEU A 300 -22.70 14.16 8.71
C LEU A 300 -22.11 15.56 8.92
N LYS A 301 -22.54 16.30 9.94
CA LYS A 301 -22.05 17.67 10.16
C LYS A 301 -20.68 17.75 10.83
N GLN A 302 -20.21 16.68 11.45
CA GLN A 302 -19.03 16.70 12.32
C GLN A 302 -17.85 15.90 11.75
N SER A 303 -18.06 15.15 10.68
CA SER A 303 -17.03 14.30 10.09
C SER A 303 -16.16 15.04 9.04
N PRO A 304 -14.86 14.70 8.90
CA PRO A 304 -14.01 15.23 7.85
C PRO A 304 -14.41 14.67 6.48
N PHE A 305 -15.24 13.61 6.43
CA PHE A 305 -15.69 12.99 5.17
C PHE A 305 -16.64 13.86 4.32
N ASN A 306 -16.97 15.07 4.78
CA ASN A 306 -17.77 16.06 4.04
C ASN A 306 -17.01 17.36 3.71
N VAL A 307 -15.69 17.40 3.95
CA VAL A 307 -14.83 18.55 3.64
C VAL A 307 -13.56 18.09 2.90
N GLY A 308 -12.78 19.01 2.34
CA GLY A 308 -11.60 18.68 1.53
C GLY A 308 -11.95 17.95 0.22
N LEU A 309 -10.92 17.57 -0.53
CA LEU A 309 -11.04 16.94 -1.86
C LEU A 309 -11.44 15.46 -1.76
N PRO A 310 -12.63 15.05 -2.23
CA PRO A 310 -12.99 13.64 -2.34
C PRO A 310 -12.39 13.01 -3.60
N ILE A 311 -11.63 11.93 -3.43
CA ILE A 311 -11.13 11.08 -4.51
C ILE A 311 -11.78 9.72 -4.39
N GLN A 312 -12.54 9.31 -5.41
CA GLN A 312 -13.10 7.98 -5.51
C GLN A 312 -12.37 7.18 -6.57
N LEU A 313 -11.83 6.02 -6.22
CA LEU A 313 -11.22 5.15 -7.23
C LEU A 313 -12.30 4.43 -8.04
N HIS A 314 -12.01 4.25 -9.32
CA HIS A 314 -12.87 3.56 -10.27
C HIS A 314 -12.18 2.29 -10.76
N ASN A 315 -12.98 1.40 -11.32
CA ASN A 315 -12.49 0.23 -12.04
C ASN A 315 -11.69 0.68 -13.27
N PHE A 316 -10.81 -0.21 -13.74
CA PHE A 316 -10.07 0.03 -14.97
C PHE A 316 -11.00 0.12 -16.18
N SER A 317 -10.67 1.03 -17.09
CA SER A 317 -11.21 1.06 -18.45
C SER A 317 -10.63 -0.09 -19.28
N LEU A 318 -11.24 -0.37 -20.44
CA LEU A 318 -10.72 -1.35 -21.39
C LEU A 318 -9.28 -1.01 -21.81
N GLU A 319 -8.99 0.27 -22.06
CA GLU A 319 -7.66 0.76 -22.42
C GLU A 319 -6.62 0.50 -21.32
N GLU A 320 -7.01 0.71 -20.06
CA GLU A 320 -6.16 0.44 -18.90
C GLU A 320 -5.86 -1.05 -18.74
N VAL A 321 -6.86 -1.91 -18.97
CA VAL A 321 -6.68 -3.37 -18.97
C VAL A 321 -5.75 -3.83 -20.08
N VAL A 322 -5.91 -3.31 -21.31
CA VAL A 322 -5.02 -3.59 -22.45
C VAL A 322 -3.60 -3.10 -22.15
N LYS A 323 -3.45 -1.91 -21.57
CA LYS A 323 -2.15 -1.37 -21.15
C LYS A 323 -1.48 -2.26 -20.10
N LEU A 324 -2.23 -2.76 -19.14
CA LEU A 324 -1.73 -3.68 -18.12
C LEU A 324 -1.28 -5.00 -18.74
N ALA A 325 -2.09 -5.58 -19.63
CA ALA A 325 -1.73 -6.82 -20.34
C ALA A 325 -0.41 -6.67 -21.11
N LYS A 326 -0.19 -5.52 -21.77
CA LYS A 326 1.07 -5.19 -22.43
C LYS A 326 2.25 -5.11 -21.45
N CYS A 327 2.06 -4.54 -20.25
CA CYS A 327 3.11 -4.54 -19.20
C CYS A 327 3.52 -5.95 -18.79
N TYR A 328 2.56 -6.89 -18.79
CA TYR A 328 2.79 -8.32 -18.53
C TYR A 328 3.20 -9.12 -19.78
N ARG A 329 3.39 -8.44 -20.93
CA ARG A 329 3.80 -9.05 -22.21
C ARG A 329 2.80 -10.06 -22.79
N LEU A 330 1.52 -9.89 -22.48
CA LEU A 330 0.45 -10.60 -23.17
C LEU A 330 0.21 -9.96 -24.55
N ASN A 331 0.05 -10.80 -25.57
CA ASN A 331 -0.18 -10.39 -26.94
C ASN A 331 -1.67 -10.23 -27.24
N TRP A 332 -2.35 -9.31 -26.55
CA TRP A 332 -3.75 -8.97 -26.85
C TRP A 332 -3.80 -7.92 -27.96
N THR A 333 -3.98 -8.37 -29.20
CA THR A 333 -3.92 -7.52 -30.40
C THR A 333 -5.25 -6.84 -30.73
N ASP A 334 -6.37 -7.52 -30.49
CA ASP A 334 -7.70 -7.13 -30.99
C ASP A 334 -8.71 -6.84 -29.87
N GLU A 335 -8.23 -6.60 -28.65
CA GLU A 335 -9.03 -6.31 -27.45
C GLU A 335 -10.05 -7.38 -27.04
N GLU A 336 -10.19 -8.48 -27.79
CA GLU A 336 -11.15 -9.56 -27.50
C GLU A 336 -10.92 -10.16 -26.12
N GLU A 337 -9.68 -10.52 -25.78
CA GLU A 337 -9.34 -11.07 -24.47
C GLU A 337 -9.59 -10.06 -23.34
N ALA A 338 -9.30 -8.79 -23.59
CA ALA A 338 -9.54 -7.72 -22.65
C ALA A 338 -11.05 -7.54 -22.41
N ASN A 339 -11.87 -7.58 -23.45
CA ASN A 339 -13.33 -7.51 -23.37
C ASN A 339 -13.92 -8.69 -22.60
N LEU A 340 -13.43 -9.91 -22.83
CA LEU A 340 -13.85 -11.10 -22.09
C LEU A 340 -13.50 -10.99 -20.60
N LEU A 341 -12.29 -10.55 -20.27
CA LEU A 341 -11.88 -10.35 -18.88
C LEU A 341 -12.66 -9.20 -18.22
N MET A 342 -12.92 -8.12 -18.97
CA MET A 342 -13.74 -6.99 -18.53
C MET A 342 -15.19 -7.41 -18.25
N ALA A 343 -15.78 -8.27 -19.08
CA ALA A 343 -17.12 -8.80 -18.82
C ALA A 343 -17.18 -9.60 -17.51
N MET A 344 -16.13 -10.41 -17.24
CA MET A 344 -16.04 -11.21 -16.03
C MET A 344 -15.80 -10.36 -14.77
N THR A 345 -14.82 -9.45 -14.81
CA THR A 345 -14.29 -8.75 -13.62
C THR A 345 -14.76 -7.30 -13.49
N GLY A 346 -15.42 -6.75 -14.51
CA GLY A 346 -15.86 -5.36 -14.56
C GLY A 346 -14.72 -4.34 -14.49
N GLY A 347 -13.48 -4.74 -14.77
CA GLY A 347 -12.29 -3.91 -14.63
C GLY A 347 -11.80 -3.76 -13.19
N HIS A 348 -12.24 -4.60 -12.25
CA HIS A 348 -11.81 -4.52 -10.86
C HIS A 348 -10.27 -4.68 -10.76
N PRO A 349 -9.51 -3.70 -10.23
CA PRO A 349 -8.05 -3.65 -10.32
C PRO A 349 -7.36 -4.93 -9.85
N ALA A 350 -7.61 -5.39 -8.62
CA ALA A 350 -6.97 -6.63 -8.13
C ALA A 350 -7.35 -7.89 -8.92
N LEU A 351 -8.63 -8.06 -9.31
CA LEU A 351 -9.08 -9.22 -10.09
C LEU A 351 -8.44 -9.24 -11.48
N VAL A 352 -8.31 -8.08 -12.12
CA VAL A 352 -7.63 -7.94 -13.42
C VAL A 352 -6.15 -8.27 -13.27
N HIS A 353 -5.47 -7.70 -12.26
CA HIS A 353 -4.06 -7.99 -11.99
C HIS A 353 -3.81 -9.48 -11.76
N LEU A 354 -4.66 -10.15 -10.98
CA LEU A 354 -4.54 -11.56 -10.67
C LEU A 354 -4.74 -12.44 -11.92
N ALA A 355 -5.74 -12.13 -12.75
CA ALA A 355 -5.92 -12.82 -14.02
C ALA A 355 -4.72 -12.64 -14.95
N ILE A 356 -4.32 -11.40 -15.21
CA ILE A 356 -3.21 -11.10 -16.12
C ILE A 356 -1.91 -11.73 -15.61
N TYR A 357 -1.68 -11.77 -14.29
CA TYR A 357 -0.54 -12.47 -13.69
C TYR A 357 -0.51 -13.95 -14.08
N HIS A 358 -1.58 -14.71 -13.83
CA HIS A 358 -1.63 -16.14 -14.15
C HIS A 358 -1.58 -16.42 -15.66
N LEU A 359 -2.25 -15.59 -16.46
CA LEU A 359 -2.19 -15.68 -17.92
C LEU A 359 -0.79 -15.43 -18.46
N SER A 360 -0.07 -14.42 -17.94
CA SER A 360 1.29 -14.08 -18.38
C SER A 360 2.33 -15.15 -18.09
N ARG A 361 2.06 -15.98 -17.08
CA ARG A 361 2.91 -17.12 -16.71
C ARG A 361 2.59 -18.39 -17.51
N GLY A 362 1.47 -18.43 -18.22
CA GLY A 362 0.96 -19.63 -18.85
C GLY A 362 0.45 -20.68 -17.84
N ASP A 363 0.13 -20.27 -16.60
CA ASP A 363 -0.40 -21.18 -15.58
C ASP A 363 -1.79 -21.72 -15.97
N VAL A 364 -2.58 -20.88 -16.67
CA VAL A 364 -3.94 -21.18 -17.16
C VAL A 364 -4.19 -20.46 -18.49
N THR A 365 -5.09 -21.00 -19.31
CA THR A 365 -5.62 -20.27 -20.49
C THR A 365 -6.74 -19.31 -20.08
N LEU A 366 -7.04 -18.29 -20.90
CA LEU A 366 -8.17 -17.39 -20.65
C LEU A 366 -9.50 -18.16 -20.58
N LYS A 367 -9.68 -19.17 -21.43
CA LYS A 367 -10.88 -20.00 -21.43
C LYS A 367 -11.06 -20.75 -20.11
N GLU A 368 -10.01 -21.41 -19.62
CA GLU A 368 -10.04 -22.13 -18.34
C GLU A 368 -10.24 -21.18 -17.16
N LEU A 369 -9.57 -20.01 -17.20
CA LEU A 369 -9.74 -18.97 -16.19
C LEU A 369 -11.19 -18.51 -16.11
N LEU A 370 -11.82 -18.16 -17.23
CA LEU A 370 -13.21 -17.71 -17.25
C LEU A 370 -14.19 -18.80 -16.79
N GLN A 371 -13.93 -20.07 -17.10
CA GLN A 371 -14.75 -21.20 -16.65
C GLN A 371 -14.64 -21.45 -15.13
N THR A 372 -13.43 -21.30 -14.58
CA THR A 372 -13.16 -21.56 -13.16
C THR A 372 -13.31 -20.33 -12.27
N ALA A 373 -13.34 -19.13 -12.85
CA ALA A 373 -13.42 -17.85 -12.15
C ALA A 373 -14.55 -17.78 -11.10
N PRO A 374 -15.81 -18.18 -11.40
CA PRO A 374 -16.91 -18.13 -10.43
C PRO A 374 -17.00 -19.39 -9.56
N THR A 375 -15.88 -20.06 -9.26
CA THR A 375 -15.86 -21.27 -8.43
C THR A 375 -15.02 -21.07 -7.17
N SER A 376 -15.28 -21.89 -6.14
CA SER A 376 -14.48 -21.90 -4.90
C SER A 376 -13.03 -22.37 -5.10
N THR A 377 -12.72 -22.96 -6.26
CA THR A 377 -11.37 -23.41 -6.64
C THR A 377 -10.66 -22.46 -7.61
N GLY A 378 -11.36 -21.45 -8.11
CA GLY A 378 -10.81 -20.47 -9.05
C GLY A 378 -9.83 -19.51 -8.38
N ILE A 379 -9.12 -18.75 -9.21
CA ILE A 379 -8.14 -17.75 -8.75
C ILE A 379 -8.78 -16.65 -7.88
N TYR A 380 -10.09 -16.42 -8.01
CA TYR A 380 -10.83 -15.40 -7.26
C TYR A 380 -11.48 -15.91 -5.97
N SER A 381 -11.23 -17.15 -5.59
CA SER A 381 -11.86 -17.82 -4.45
C SER A 381 -11.77 -17.02 -3.13
N SER A 382 -10.59 -16.51 -2.76
CA SER A 382 -10.42 -15.73 -1.53
C SER A 382 -11.23 -14.44 -1.52
N HIS A 383 -11.28 -13.73 -2.66
CA HIS A 383 -12.05 -12.51 -2.81
C HIS A 383 -13.56 -12.79 -2.68
N LEU A 384 -14.04 -13.84 -3.35
CA LEU A 384 -15.44 -14.25 -3.31
C LEU A 384 -15.87 -14.75 -1.92
N GLN A 385 -15.01 -15.53 -1.26
CA GLN A 385 -15.26 -16.04 0.09
C GLN A 385 -15.39 -14.90 1.11
N ARG A 386 -14.56 -13.86 1.02
CA ARG A 386 -14.68 -12.68 1.89
C ARG A 386 -16.04 -12.01 1.77
N HIS A 387 -16.55 -11.83 0.56
CA HIS A 387 -17.89 -11.29 0.35
C HIS A 387 -18.98 -12.26 0.83
N GLN A 388 -18.80 -13.57 0.64
CA GLN A 388 -19.74 -14.58 1.11
C GLN A 388 -19.89 -14.59 2.63
N VAL A 389 -18.79 -14.52 3.38
CA VAL A 389 -18.83 -14.43 4.85
C VAL A 389 -19.64 -13.20 5.29
N LYS A 390 -19.39 -12.03 4.70
CA LYS A 390 -20.14 -10.81 5.02
C LYS A 390 -21.64 -10.92 4.71
N LEU A 391 -21.99 -11.58 3.61
CA LEU A 391 -23.40 -11.79 3.24
C LEU A 391 -24.09 -12.81 4.15
N GLN A 392 -23.34 -13.78 4.70
CA GLN A 392 -23.85 -14.71 5.71
C GLN A 392 -24.11 -14.02 7.05
N ASP A 393 -23.24 -13.09 7.44
CA ASP A 393 -23.40 -12.29 8.66
C ASP A 393 -24.57 -11.29 8.57
N GLU A 394 -24.94 -10.85 7.36
CA GLU A 394 -26.07 -9.95 7.09
C GLU A 394 -27.08 -10.53 6.08
N PRO A 395 -28.02 -11.40 6.50
CA PRO A 395 -28.95 -12.10 5.59
C PRO A 395 -29.82 -11.17 4.74
N GLU A 396 -30.17 -9.98 5.24
CA GLU A 396 -30.94 -9.00 4.45
C GLU A 396 -30.17 -8.50 3.23
N LEU A 397 -28.83 -8.35 3.33
CA LEU A 397 -27.98 -8.00 2.19
C LEU A 397 -27.91 -9.14 1.19
N ALA A 398 -27.86 -10.39 1.66
CA ALA A 398 -27.90 -11.57 0.80
C ALA A 398 -29.21 -11.62 -0.02
N ILE A 399 -30.35 -11.34 0.62
CA ILE A 399 -31.65 -11.26 -0.05
C ILE A 399 -31.66 -10.15 -1.10
N ALA A 400 -31.21 -8.94 -0.74
CA ALA A 400 -31.13 -7.81 -1.66
C ALA A 400 -30.21 -8.10 -2.87
N LEU A 401 -29.08 -8.78 -2.65
CA LEU A 401 -28.19 -9.20 -3.72
C LEU A 401 -28.83 -10.27 -4.62
N SER A 402 -29.54 -11.25 -4.03
CA SER A 402 -30.29 -12.28 -4.78
C SER A 402 -31.34 -11.67 -5.70
N MET A 403 -32.01 -10.60 -5.27
CA MET A 403 -32.93 -9.84 -6.14
C MET A 403 -32.20 -9.25 -7.34
N ALA A 404 -31.03 -8.65 -7.14
CA ALA A 404 -30.22 -8.07 -8.23
C ALA A 404 -29.64 -9.13 -9.18
N ILE A 405 -29.38 -10.34 -8.68
CA ILE A 405 -28.96 -11.49 -9.49
C ILE A 405 -30.11 -12.02 -10.35
N GLY A 406 -31.35 -11.96 -9.87
CA GLY A 406 -32.54 -12.43 -10.58
C GLY A 406 -32.92 -11.61 -11.81
N THR A 407 -32.39 -10.40 -11.97
CA THR A 407 -32.76 -9.49 -13.06
C THR A 407 -31.57 -9.11 -13.94
N THR A 408 -31.87 -8.80 -15.20
CA THR A 408 -30.95 -8.12 -16.13
C THR A 408 -31.14 -6.62 -16.11
N GLU A 409 -32.32 -6.14 -15.70
CA GLU A 409 -32.63 -4.72 -15.58
C GLU A 409 -32.26 -4.17 -14.20
N PRO A 410 -31.93 -2.86 -14.11
CA PRO A 410 -31.72 -2.19 -12.83
C PRO A 410 -32.95 -2.29 -11.92
N ILE A 411 -32.75 -2.65 -10.66
CA ILE A 411 -33.84 -2.82 -9.67
C ILE A 411 -33.77 -1.80 -8.55
N LEU A 412 -34.92 -1.39 -8.03
CA LEU A 412 -34.96 -0.58 -6.82
C LEU A 412 -34.79 -1.50 -5.61
N LEU A 413 -33.73 -1.26 -4.84
CA LEU A 413 -33.49 -1.90 -3.55
C LEU A 413 -33.78 -0.90 -2.43
N GLU A 414 -34.02 -1.42 -1.22
CA GLU A 414 -34.07 -0.58 -0.03
C GLU A 414 -32.78 0.26 0.08
N PRO A 415 -32.86 1.58 0.31
CA PRO A 415 -31.72 2.49 0.16
C PRO A 415 -30.49 2.09 0.97
N ILE A 416 -30.70 1.57 2.19
CA ILE A 416 -29.60 1.14 3.07
C ILE A 416 -28.87 -0.09 2.51
N HIS A 417 -29.60 -1.07 1.98
CA HIS A 417 -29.02 -2.27 1.38
C HIS A 417 -28.36 -1.95 0.05
N ALA A 418 -28.99 -1.10 -0.78
CA ALA A 418 -28.43 -0.60 -2.03
C ALA A 418 -27.07 0.08 -1.80
N TYR A 419 -27.01 0.95 -0.78
CA TYR A 419 -25.79 1.63 -0.39
C TYR A 419 -24.70 0.65 0.06
N LYS A 420 -25.02 -0.27 1.00
CA LYS A 420 -24.06 -1.25 1.52
C LYS A 420 -23.51 -2.17 0.42
N LEU A 421 -24.38 -2.70 -0.45
CA LEU A 421 -23.94 -3.54 -1.57
C LEU A 421 -23.06 -2.77 -2.56
N ASN A 422 -23.38 -1.49 -2.83
CA ASN A 422 -22.56 -0.64 -3.69
C ASN A 422 -21.22 -0.31 -3.01
N SER A 423 -21.21 -0.13 -1.70
CA SER A 423 -20.01 0.18 -0.93
C SER A 423 -19.07 -1.02 -0.79
N MET A 424 -19.61 -2.24 -0.88
CA MET A 424 -18.87 -3.50 -1.07
C MET A 424 -18.40 -3.72 -2.52
N GLY A 425 -18.84 -2.90 -3.47
CA GLY A 425 -18.54 -3.06 -4.89
C GLY A 425 -19.31 -4.18 -5.58
N LEU A 426 -20.31 -4.80 -4.94
CA LEU A 426 -21.09 -5.91 -5.49
C LEU A 426 -22.14 -5.45 -6.52
N VAL A 427 -22.67 -4.24 -6.32
CA VAL A 427 -23.57 -3.56 -7.25
C VAL A 427 -23.05 -2.17 -7.60
N LYS A 428 -23.57 -1.62 -8.70
CA LYS A 428 -23.47 -0.22 -9.10
C LYS A 428 -24.86 0.40 -9.04
N LEU A 429 -24.92 1.68 -8.69
CA LEU A 429 -26.18 2.44 -8.68
C LEU A 429 -26.29 3.27 -9.96
N ASP A 430 -27.38 3.06 -10.70
CA ASP A 430 -27.79 3.85 -11.86
C ASP A 430 -29.20 4.40 -11.61
N GLY A 431 -29.33 5.72 -11.47
CA GLY A 431 -30.63 6.36 -11.21
C GLY A 431 -31.39 5.79 -9.99
N ASN A 432 -30.69 5.55 -8.88
CA ASN A 432 -31.18 4.88 -7.64
C ASN A 432 -31.53 3.39 -7.79
N LYS A 433 -31.29 2.79 -8.95
CA LYS A 433 -31.48 1.36 -9.17
C LYS A 433 -30.14 0.64 -9.11
N ALA A 434 -30.12 -0.52 -8.48
CA ALA A 434 -28.95 -1.37 -8.38
C ALA A 434 -28.84 -2.29 -9.60
N VAL A 435 -27.61 -2.40 -10.12
CA VAL A 435 -27.19 -3.34 -11.17
C VAL A 435 -25.97 -4.08 -10.65
N LEU A 436 -25.87 -5.39 -10.89
CA LEU A 436 -24.65 -6.14 -10.53
C LEU A 436 -23.40 -5.56 -11.19
N SER A 437 -22.30 -5.50 -10.44
CA SER A 437 -21.07 -4.86 -10.90
C SER A 437 -20.43 -5.53 -12.12
N HIS A 438 -20.46 -6.87 -12.17
CA HIS A 438 -19.89 -7.69 -13.26
C HIS A 438 -20.33 -9.17 -13.16
N GLN A 439 -20.02 -9.95 -14.21
CA GLN A 439 -20.52 -11.32 -14.37
C GLN A 439 -20.01 -12.30 -13.29
N LEU A 440 -18.77 -12.13 -12.80
CA LEU A 440 -18.19 -13.00 -11.77
C LEU A 440 -19.09 -13.13 -10.54
N TYR A 441 -19.64 -12.01 -10.06
CA TYR A 441 -20.54 -12.04 -8.90
C TYR A 441 -21.87 -12.69 -9.23
N ARG A 442 -22.42 -12.45 -10.43
CA ARG A 442 -23.65 -13.10 -10.88
C ARG A 442 -23.48 -14.62 -10.81
N ASP A 443 -22.44 -15.14 -11.45
CA ASP A 443 -22.25 -16.59 -11.59
C ASP A 443 -21.94 -17.28 -10.26
N TYR A 444 -21.10 -16.66 -9.41
CA TYR A 444 -20.74 -17.23 -8.12
C TYR A 444 -21.90 -17.19 -7.11
N PHE A 445 -22.53 -16.01 -6.95
CA PHE A 445 -23.57 -15.84 -5.95
C PHE A 445 -24.91 -16.45 -6.37
N GLN A 446 -25.18 -16.62 -7.67
CA GLN A 446 -26.34 -17.39 -8.11
C GLN A 446 -26.28 -18.86 -7.68
N GLN A 447 -25.09 -19.43 -7.49
CA GLN A 447 -24.93 -20.81 -7.01
C GLN A 447 -25.00 -20.88 -5.49
N THR A 448 -24.32 -19.96 -4.80
CA THR A 448 -24.16 -20.00 -3.35
C THR A 448 -25.36 -19.44 -2.58
N LEU A 449 -26.06 -18.43 -3.10
CA LEU A 449 -27.22 -17.84 -2.44
C LEU A 449 -28.53 -18.60 -2.68
N LYS A 450 -28.56 -19.58 -3.61
CA LYS A 450 -29.69 -20.53 -3.70
C LYS A 450 -29.78 -21.49 -2.51
N LEU A 451 -28.72 -21.56 -1.71
CA LEU A 451 -28.58 -22.45 -0.56
C LEU A 451 -28.88 -21.76 0.78
N ILE A 452 -29.19 -20.45 0.74
CA ILE A 452 -29.60 -19.61 1.87
C ILE A 452 -31.09 -19.33 1.70
#